data_AF-A0A936DYL9-F1
#
_entry.id   AF-A0A936DYL9-F1
#
_cell.length_a   1.000
_cell.length_b   1.000
_cell.length_c   1.000
_cell.angle_alpha   90.00
_cell.angle_beta   90.00
_cell.angle_gamma   90.00
#
_symmetry.space_group_name_H-M   'P 1'
#
loop_
_entity.id
_entity.type
_entity.pdbx_description
1 polymer ?
#
loop_
_entity_poly.entity_id
_entity_poly.type
_entity_poly.pdbx_seq_one_letter_code
_entity_poly.pdbx_strand_id
1 'polypeptide(L)'
;MDWHPGQFIRAQTQSTQAIVDFIVEFKGITAHAAGNPWLGRSAVDGLGSVYRWSQSLREHVKPSVRCTTIVKGGDVPNVVPDYAKVWCWVRIQNALVRMRY
;
A
#
# COMPACT_ATOMS: atom_id res chain seq x y z
N MET A 1 -13.57 -15.85 2.65
CA MET A 1 -14.03 -17.19 2.25
C MET A 1 -14.59 -16.99 0.88
N ASP A 2 -13.79 -17.30 -0.14
CA ASP A 2 -14.16 -16.99 -1.51
C ASP A 2 -14.58 -18.31 -2.18
N TRP A 3 -15.76 -18.30 -2.79
CA TRP A 3 -16.31 -19.45 -3.49
C TRP A 3 -15.58 -19.64 -4.82
N HIS A 4 -14.89 -20.76 -4.97
CA HIS A 4 -14.28 -21.17 -6.23
C HIS A 4 -14.94 -22.47 -6.72
N PRO A 5 -15.35 -22.55 -8.00
CA PRO A 5 -15.96 -23.76 -8.54
C PRO A 5 -14.92 -24.88 -8.66
N GLY A 6 -15.21 -26.03 -8.05
CA GLY A 6 -14.44 -27.26 -8.14
C GLY A 6 -15.34 -28.47 -8.40
N GLN A 7 -14.77 -29.56 -8.92
CA GLN A 7 -15.49 -30.79 -9.29
C GLN A 7 -16.15 -31.52 -8.10
N PHE A 8 -15.90 -31.08 -6.87
CA PHE A 8 -16.46 -31.66 -5.65
C PHE A 8 -16.96 -30.53 -4.74
N ILE A 9 -18.17 -30.69 -4.19
CA ILE A 9 -18.66 -29.82 -3.12
C ILE A 9 -17.92 -30.21 -1.83
N ARG A 10 -17.00 -29.37 -1.40
CA ARG A 10 -16.28 -29.52 -0.13
C ARG A 10 -16.47 -28.27 0.71
N ALA A 11 -16.87 -28.44 1.96
CA ALA A 11 -16.75 -27.39 2.96
C ALA A 11 -15.26 -27.24 3.31
N GLN A 12 -14.61 -26.19 2.82
CA GLN A 12 -13.23 -25.88 3.17
C GLN A 12 -13.19 -25.11 4.50
N THR A 13 -12.94 -25.81 5.60
CA THR A 13 -12.58 -25.21 6.89
C THR A 13 -11.07 -25.13 7.01
N GLN A 14 -10.44 -24.22 6.27
CA GLN A 14 -9.01 -23.91 6.37
C GLN A 14 -8.80 -22.61 7.15
N SER A 15 -7.70 -22.50 7.90
CA SER A 15 -7.32 -21.24 8.53
C SER A 15 -7.05 -20.19 7.46
N THR A 16 -7.72 -19.04 7.53
CA THR A 16 -7.49 -17.92 6.62
C THR A 16 -6.36 -17.03 7.13
N GLN A 17 -5.70 -16.31 6.22
CA GLN A 17 -4.77 -15.25 6.62
C GLN A 17 -5.56 -14.06 7.16
N ALA A 18 -5.09 -13.47 8.25
CA ALA A 18 -5.60 -12.17 8.69
C ALA A 18 -5.11 -11.10 7.71
N ILE A 19 -5.99 -10.16 7.39
CA ILE A 19 -5.75 -9.09 6.44
C ILE A 19 -5.96 -7.75 7.14
N VAL A 20 -5.02 -6.83 6.96
CA VAL A 20 -5.19 -5.42 7.24
C VAL A 20 -4.82 -4.66 5.97
N ASP A 21 -5.73 -3.82 5.49
CA ASP A 21 -5.48 -2.93 4.38
C ASP A 21 -5.75 -1.48 4.76
N PHE A 22 -4.99 -0.56 4.16
CA PHE A 22 -5.11 0.87 4.41
C PHE A 22 -4.63 1.67 3.21
N ILE A 23 -5.23 2.84 3.02
CA ILE A 23 -4.87 3.78 1.96
C ILE A 23 -4.23 5.00 2.62
N VAL A 24 -3.09 5.42 2.10
CA VAL A 24 -2.45 6.70 2.46
C VAL A 24 -2.54 7.61 1.25
N GLU A 25 -3.16 8.78 1.45
CA GLU A 25 -3.31 9.81 0.43
C GLU A 25 -2.44 11.02 0.75
N PHE A 26 -1.80 11.56 -0.28
CA PHE A 26 -0.98 12.76 -0.22
C PHE A 26 -1.64 13.86 -1.02
N LYS A 27 -1.73 15.04 -0.41
CA LYS A 27 -2.23 16.26 -1.05
C LYS A 27 -1.13 17.31 -1.06
N GLY A 28 -0.88 17.83 -2.24
CA GLY A 28 0.20 18.73 -2.59
C GLY A 28 -0.32 20.00 -3.25
N ILE A 29 0.58 20.68 -3.96
CA ILE A 29 0.31 21.92 -4.69
C ILE A 29 0.95 21.78 -6.06
N THR A 30 0.20 22.02 -7.13
CA THR A 30 0.71 21.98 -8.50
C THR A 30 1.62 23.17 -8.80
N ALA A 31 2.62 22.93 -9.63
CA ALA A 31 3.49 23.97 -10.20
C ALA A 31 4.05 23.50 -11.54
N HIS A 32 4.52 24.43 -12.38
CA HIS A 32 5.15 24.08 -13.63
C HIS A 32 6.52 23.46 -13.34
N ALA A 33 6.69 22.17 -13.67
CA ALA A 33 7.85 21.39 -13.23
C ALA A 33 9.19 21.97 -13.69
N ALA A 34 9.22 22.61 -14.86
CA ALA A 34 10.43 23.24 -15.40
C ALA A 34 10.58 24.73 -15.06
N GLY A 35 9.49 25.42 -14.70
CA GLY A 35 9.48 26.89 -14.62
C GLY A 35 9.66 27.39 -13.20
N ASN A 36 8.91 26.80 -12.28
CA ASN A 36 8.84 27.24 -10.89
C ASN A 36 8.52 26.07 -9.94
N PRO A 37 9.26 24.95 -9.98
CA PRO A 37 8.95 23.75 -9.19
C PRO A 37 8.94 23.98 -7.67
N TRP A 38 9.72 24.94 -7.16
CA TRP A 38 9.77 25.30 -5.73
C TRP A 38 8.49 25.95 -5.19
N LEU A 39 7.59 26.38 -6.06
CA LEU A 39 6.25 26.83 -5.67
C LEU A 39 5.27 25.66 -5.47
N GLY A 40 5.64 24.46 -5.94
CA GLY A 40 4.85 23.25 -5.79
C GLY A 40 5.15 22.52 -4.49
N ARG A 41 4.27 21.57 -4.15
CA ARG A 41 4.48 20.58 -3.09
C ARG A 41 4.15 19.21 -3.67
N SER A 42 5.18 18.42 -3.98
CA SER A 42 5.03 17.14 -4.66
C SER A 42 4.36 16.09 -3.76
N ALA A 43 3.15 15.67 -4.13
CA ALA A 43 2.47 14.55 -3.50
C ALA A 43 3.17 13.21 -3.81
N VAL A 44 3.78 13.09 -5.00
CA VAL A 44 4.53 11.89 -5.42
C VAL A 44 5.80 11.71 -4.59
N ASP A 45 6.44 12.77 -4.12
CA ASP A 45 7.62 12.68 -3.24
C ASP A 45 7.23 12.10 -1.87
N GLY A 46 6.08 12.52 -1.33
CA GLY A 46 5.49 11.94 -0.12
C GLY A 46 5.17 10.46 -0.28
N LEU A 47 4.50 10.09 -1.37
CA LEU A 47 4.24 8.69 -1.73
C LEU A 47 5.53 7.88 -1.84
N GLY A 48 6.53 8.40 -2.54
CA GLY A 48 7.81 7.71 -2.73
C GLY A 48 8.54 7.44 -1.41
N SER A 49 8.41 8.34 -0.44
CA SER A 49 8.98 8.17 0.89
C SER A 49 8.29 7.04 1.66
N VAL A 50 6.96 7.01 1.70
CA VAL A 50 6.20 5.94 2.36
C VAL A 50 6.38 4.59 1.65
N TYR A 51 6.43 4.58 0.32
CA TYR A 51 6.71 3.37 -0.44
C TYR A 51 8.07 2.80 -0.06
N ARG A 52 9.14 3.60 -0.05
CA ARG A 52 10.47 3.14 0.38
C ARG A 52 10.46 2.60 1.80
N TRP A 53 9.85 3.31 2.74
CA TRP A 53 9.77 2.86 4.13
C TRP A 53 9.01 1.53 4.27
N SER A 54 7.92 1.35 3.52
CA SER A 54 7.16 0.09 3.53
C SER A 54 7.99 -1.09 3.04
N GLN A 55 8.89 -0.88 2.08
CA GLN A 55 9.79 -1.93 1.58
C GLN A 55 10.88 -2.24 2.60
N SER A 56 11.49 -1.23 3.23
CA SER A 56 12.48 -1.41 4.29
C SER A 56 11.91 -2.12 5.54
N LEU A 57 10.64 -1.86 5.87
CA LEU A 57 9.92 -2.57 6.93
C LEU A 57 9.89 -4.09 6.70
N ARG A 58 9.99 -4.56 5.45
CA ARG A 58 9.94 -6.00 5.12
C ARG A 58 11.15 -6.77 5.62
N GLU A 59 12.28 -6.10 5.87
CA GLU A 59 13.46 -6.71 6.48
C GLU A 59 13.25 -7.03 7.97
N HIS A 60 12.29 -6.35 8.60
CA HIS A 60 12.05 -6.38 10.04
C HIS A 60 10.76 -7.12 10.43
N VAL A 61 10.10 -7.79 9.48
CA VAL A 61 8.91 -8.62 9.71
C VAL A 61 9.21 -10.10 9.44
N LYS A 62 8.46 -10.98 10.10
CA LYS A 62 8.61 -12.43 9.88
C LYS A 62 8.22 -12.80 8.43
N PRO A 63 8.81 -13.85 7.84
CA PRO A 63 8.44 -14.33 6.51
C PRO A 63 6.96 -14.75 6.35
N SER A 64 6.25 -14.98 7.46
CA SER A 64 4.81 -15.24 7.51
C SER A 64 3.95 -14.00 7.26
N VAL A 65 4.57 -12.82 7.20
CA VAL A 65 3.93 -11.54 6.83
C VAL A 65 4.19 -11.28 5.36
N ARG A 66 3.12 -10.98 4.61
CA ARG A 66 3.19 -10.56 3.20
C ARG A 66 2.64 -9.16 3.08
N CYS A 67 3.41 -8.27 2.46
CA CYS A 67 3.00 -6.89 2.18
C CYS A 67 2.96 -6.69 0.65
N THR A 68 1.84 -6.18 0.15
CA THR A 68 1.68 -5.76 -1.25
C THR A 68 1.17 -4.33 -1.29
N THR A 69 1.64 -3.54 -2.25
CA THR A 69 1.30 -2.12 -2.36
C THR A 69 0.92 -1.76 -3.79
N ILE A 70 -0.11 -0.93 -3.96
CA ILE A 70 -0.47 -0.31 -5.24
C ILE A 70 -0.26 1.19 -5.11
N VAL A 71 0.46 1.79 -6.05
CA VAL A 71 0.74 3.23 -6.08
C VAL A 71 0.02 3.90 -7.24
N LYS A 72 -0.46 5.13 -7.04
CA LYS A 72 -0.96 6.02 -8.09
C LYS A 72 -0.54 7.45 -7.76
N GLY A 73 -0.01 8.20 -8.72
CA GLY A 73 0.30 9.61 -8.50
C GLY A 73 0.80 10.29 -9.77
N GLY A 74 0.42 11.57 -9.91
CA GLY A 74 0.69 12.36 -11.11
C GLY A 74 -0.14 11.94 -12.33
N ASP A 75 -0.56 12.92 -13.12
CA ASP A 75 -1.33 12.70 -14.35
C ASP A 75 -0.55 13.12 -15.62
N VAL A 76 0.37 14.08 -15.49
CA VAL A 76 1.17 14.61 -16.59
C VAL A 76 2.63 14.87 -16.16
N PRO A 77 3.62 14.69 -17.05
CA PRO A 77 5.04 14.72 -16.67
C PRO A 77 5.61 16.13 -16.44
N ASN A 78 4.95 17.18 -16.94
CA ASN A 78 5.42 18.57 -16.86
C ASN A 78 4.79 19.39 -15.71
N VAL A 79 4.05 18.74 -14.81
CA VAL A 79 3.39 19.36 -13.66
C VAL A 79 3.84 18.66 -12.38
N VAL A 80 4.17 19.43 -11.35
CA VAL A 80 4.41 18.89 -10.00
C VAL A 80 3.10 18.25 -9.50
N PRO A 81 3.07 16.95 -9.20
CA PRO A 81 1.83 16.28 -8.81
C PRO A 81 1.29 16.79 -7.47
N ASP A 82 0.01 17.17 -7.44
CA ASP A 82 -0.71 17.57 -6.22
C ASP A 82 -1.47 16.42 -5.56
N TYR A 83 -1.60 15.28 -6.23
CA TYR A 83 -2.24 14.10 -5.65
C TYR A 83 -1.46 12.82 -5.93
N ALA A 84 -1.34 12.01 -4.89
CA ALA A 84 -0.80 10.66 -4.95
C ALA A 84 -1.42 9.81 -3.84
N LYS A 85 -1.53 8.50 -4.07
CA LYS A 85 -2.00 7.54 -3.09
C LYS A 85 -1.24 6.22 -3.15
N VAL A 86 -1.08 5.59 -2.00
CA VAL A 86 -0.60 4.22 -1.88
C VAL A 86 -1.63 3.40 -1.12
N TRP A 87 -2.03 2.26 -1.69
CA TRP A 87 -2.86 1.27 -1.04
C TRP A 87 -1.97 0.12 -0.58
N CYS A 88 -1.91 -0.07 0.73
CA CYS A 88 -1.11 -1.10 1.37
C CYS A 88 -2.01 -2.24 1.82
N TRP A 89 -1.56 -3.47 1.57
CA TRP A 89 -2.26 -4.68 1.96
C TRP A 89 -1.27 -5.61 2.68
N VAL A 90 -1.51 -5.84 3.96
CA VAL A 90 -0.69 -6.66 4.85
C VAL A 90 -1.45 -7.93 5.21
N ARG A 91 -0.82 -9.09 5.02
CA ARG A 91 -1.40 -10.41 5.31
C ARG A 91 -0.52 -11.18 6.27
N ILE A 92 -1.11 -11.82 7.27
CA ILE A 92 -0.39 -12.59 8.29
C ILE A 92 -0.93 -14.03 8.32
N GLN A 93 -0.02 -14.99 8.19
CA GLN A 93 -0.30 -16.41 8.38
C GLN A 93 -0.24 -16.74 9.88
N ASN A 94 -1.35 -17.23 10.46
CA ASN A 94 -1.64 -17.40 11.89
C ASN A 94 -1.90 -16.12 12.70
N ALA A 95 -3.18 -15.82 12.93
CA ALA A 95 -3.67 -14.71 13.76
C ALA A 95 -3.56 -14.95 15.28
N LEU A 96 -2.60 -15.76 15.75
CA LEU A 96 -2.25 -15.84 17.18
C LEU A 96 -1.26 -14.71 17.54
N VAL A 97 -1.62 -13.48 17.21
CA VAL A 97 -0.97 -12.28 17.77
C VAL A 97 -2.00 -11.63 18.66
N ARG A 98 -2.09 -12.09 19.92
CA ARG A 98 -2.71 -11.31 20.99
C ARG A 98 -1.84 -10.08 21.17
N MET A 99 -2.30 -8.92 20.70
CA MET A 99 -1.80 -7.64 21.21
C MET A 99 -2.06 -7.64 22.73
N ARG A 100 -1.00 -7.83 23.52
CA ARG A 100 -1.01 -7.46 24.93
C ARG A 100 -0.66 -5.98 24.97
N TYR A 101 -1.56 -5.22 25.58
CA TYR A 101 -1.37 -3.82 25.96
C TYR A 101 -0.15 -3.67 26.88
#